data_AF-A0A378C4Z2-F1
#
_entry.id   AF-A0A378C4Z2-F1
#
_cell.length_a   1.000
_cell.length_b   1.000
_cell.length_c   1.000
_cell.angle_alpha   90.00
_cell.angle_beta   90.00
_cell.angle_gamma   90.00
#
_symmetry.space_group_name_H-M   'P 1'
#
loop_
_entity.id
_entity.type
_entity.pdbx_description
1 polymer ?
#
loop_
_entity_poly.entity_id
_entity_poly.type
_entity_poly.pdbx_seq_one_letter_code
_entity_poly.pdbx_strand_id
1 'polypeptide(L)'
;MRWRHPVVGEIPPDVFINLAETQQMIVPLTHHLLALIASDAAVLKRILPRGVKLGLNISPAHLQADSFRDDMLRFAAALPADHFHVVLEVTERAMIDKEKSMANFA
;
A
#
# COMPACT_ATOMS: atom_id res chain seq x y z
N MET A 1 -1.79 -4.57 -7.40
CA MET A 1 -2.40 -5.90 -7.17
C MET A 1 -2.98 -6.46 -8.47
N ARG A 2 -3.12 -7.78 -8.55
CA ARG A 2 -3.82 -8.49 -9.61
C ARG A 2 -4.73 -9.52 -8.94
N TRP A 3 -6.00 -9.57 -9.32
CA TRP A 3 -6.95 -10.52 -8.76
C TRP A 3 -7.40 -11.50 -9.81
N ARG A 4 -7.21 -12.79 -9.54
CA ARG A 4 -7.74 -13.89 -10.33
C ARG A 4 -8.82 -14.60 -9.52
N HIS A 5 -10.08 -14.33 -9.84
CA HIS A 5 -11.21 -14.99 -9.21
C HIS A 5 -11.30 -16.45 -9.68
N PRO A 6 -11.59 -17.41 -8.78
CA PRO A 6 -11.62 -18.84 -9.13
C PRO A 6 -12.62 -19.19 -10.23
N VAL A 7 -13.71 -18.42 -10.34
CA VAL A 7 -14.78 -18.62 -11.33
C VAL A 7 -14.71 -17.66 -12.52
N VAL A 8 -14.56 -16.35 -12.27
CA VAL A 8 -14.70 -15.31 -13.32
C VAL A 8 -13.37 -14.99 -14.01
N GLY A 9 -12.25 -15.55 -13.52
CA GLY A 9 -10.92 -15.28 -14.08
C GLY A 9 -10.36 -13.94 -13.60
N GLU A 10 -9.60 -13.26 -14.45
CA GLU A 10 -8.95 -11.99 -14.10
C GLU A 10 -9.98 -10.88 -13.91
N ILE A 11 -9.90 -10.20 -12.76
CA ILE A 11 -10.72 -9.03 -12.46
C ILE A 11 -9.83 -7.79 -12.54
N PRO A 12 -10.17 -6.80 -13.39
CA PRO A 12 -9.42 -5.55 -13.51
C PRO A 12 -9.29 -4.78 -12.18
N PRO A 13 -8.16 -4.10 -11.93
CA PRO A 13 -7.95 -3.30 -10.71
C PRO A 13 -9.00 -2.24 -10.44
N ASP A 14 -9.41 -1.48 -11.44
CA ASP A 14 -10.45 -0.47 -11.31
C ASP A 14 -11.77 -1.06 -10.79
N VAL A 15 -12.15 -2.27 -11.21
CA VAL A 15 -13.37 -2.93 -10.73
C VAL A 15 -13.26 -3.28 -9.24
N PHE A 16 -12.21 -3.99 -8.84
CA PHE A 16 -12.14 -4.49 -7.46
C PHE A 16 -11.66 -3.45 -6.45
N ILE A 17 -10.90 -2.44 -6.87
CA ILE A 17 -10.52 -1.32 -6.00
C ILE A 17 -11.75 -0.47 -5.68
N ASN A 18 -12.58 -0.14 -6.69
CA ASN A 18 -13.86 0.55 -6.45
C ASN A 18 -14.78 -0.27 -5.52
N LEU A 19 -14.83 -1.60 -5.72
CA LEU A 19 -15.58 -2.48 -4.82
C LEU A 19 -15.01 -2.44 -3.39
N ALA A 20 -13.69 -2.52 -3.23
CA ALA A 20 -13.06 -2.46 -1.91
C ALA A 20 -13.30 -1.11 -1.21
N GLU A 21 -13.29 0.01 -1.93
CA GLU A 21 -13.59 1.33 -1.37
C GLU A 21 -15.06 1.43 -0.94
N THR A 22 -16.00 1.06 -1.80
CA THR A 22 -17.44 1.12 -1.51
C THR A 22 -17.86 0.16 -0.39
N GLN A 23 -17.15 -0.94 -0.21
CA GLN A 23 -17.36 -1.92 0.85
C GLN A 23 -16.51 -1.65 2.11
N GLN A 24 -15.79 -0.52 2.19
CA GLN A 24 -14.89 -0.17 3.30
C GLN A 24 -13.77 -1.21 3.56
N MET A 25 -13.47 -2.03 2.56
CA MET A 25 -12.45 -3.08 2.59
C MET A 25 -11.07 -2.60 2.09
N ILE A 26 -10.96 -1.36 1.62
CA ILE A 26 -9.71 -0.86 1.03
C ILE A 26 -8.55 -0.82 2.04
N VAL A 27 -8.81 -0.49 3.31
CA VAL A 27 -7.78 -0.51 4.37
C VAL A 27 -7.32 -1.95 4.67
N PRO A 28 -8.23 -2.91 4.97
CA PRO A 28 -7.85 -4.33 5.08
C PRO A 28 -7.11 -4.89 3.87
N LEU A 29 -7.52 -4.48 2.65
CA LEU A 29 -6.87 -4.92 1.42
C LEU A 29 -5.44 -4.39 1.32
N THR A 30 -5.21 -3.12 1.70
CA THR A 30 -3.86 -2.56 1.75
C THR A 30 -3.01 -3.27 2.81
N HIS A 31 -3.53 -3.56 4.01
CA HIS A 31 -2.79 -4.34 5.02
C HIS A 31 -2.35 -5.70 4.49
N HIS A 32 -3.25 -6.41 3.80
CA HIS A 32 -2.92 -7.68 3.17
C HIS A 32 -1.80 -7.53 2.13
N LEU A 33 -1.85 -6.49 1.28
CA LEU A 33 -0.79 -6.19 0.33
C LEU A 33 0.56 -5.91 1.01
N LEU A 34 0.59 -5.10 2.08
CA LEU A 34 1.82 -4.80 2.82
C LEU A 34 2.45 -6.07 3.41
N ALA A 35 1.64 -6.99 3.94
CA ALA A 35 2.11 -8.27 4.46
C ALA A 35 2.73 -9.15 3.37
N LEU A 36 2.10 -9.22 2.19
CA LEU A 36 2.66 -9.94 1.03
C LEU A 36 4.00 -9.35 0.60
N ILE A 37 4.09 -8.02 0.50
CA ILE A 37 5.33 -7.35 0.10
C ILE A 37 6.44 -7.60 1.12
N ALA A 38 6.15 -7.53 2.41
CA ALA A 38 7.12 -7.82 3.46
C ALA A 38 7.63 -9.27 3.39
N SER A 39 6.73 -10.23 3.11
CA SER A 39 7.09 -11.64 2.89
C SER A 39 8.02 -11.81 1.69
N ASP A 40 7.72 -11.13 0.58
CA ASP A 40 8.51 -11.21 -0.65
C ASP A 40 9.86 -10.46 -0.56
N ALA A 41 9.97 -9.48 0.35
CA ALA A 41 11.12 -8.58 0.45
C ALA A 41 12.45 -9.32 0.67
N ALA A 42 12.45 -10.43 1.40
CA ALA A 42 13.65 -11.25 1.63
C ALA A 42 14.19 -11.87 0.33
N VAL A 43 13.30 -12.31 -0.56
CA VAL A 43 13.67 -12.85 -1.88
C VAL A 43 14.07 -11.72 -2.81
N LEU A 44 13.27 -10.65 -2.86
CA LEU A 44 13.52 -9.47 -3.71
C LEU A 44 14.87 -8.81 -3.40
N LYS A 45 15.28 -8.76 -2.13
CA LYS A 45 16.59 -8.25 -1.69
C LYS A 45 17.76 -8.91 -2.43
N ARG A 46 17.64 -10.19 -2.77
CA ARG A 46 18.72 -10.97 -3.40
C ARG A 46 18.86 -10.70 -4.89
N ILE A 47 17.81 -10.18 -5.54
CA ILE A 47 17.76 -10.01 -7.00
C ILE A 47 17.67 -8.55 -7.44
N LEU A 48 17.24 -7.63 -6.55
CA LEU A 48 17.16 -6.20 -6.82
C LEU A 48 18.34 -5.46 -6.17
N PRO A 49 18.86 -4.39 -6.80
CA PRO A 49 19.94 -3.59 -6.22
C PRO A 49 19.50 -2.89 -4.93
N ARG A 50 20.47 -2.58 -4.06
CA ARG A 50 20.24 -1.73 -2.89
C ARG A 50 19.81 -0.34 -3.34
N GLY A 51 18.88 0.27 -2.62
CA GLY A 51 18.34 1.59 -2.94
C GLY A 51 17.32 1.56 -4.09
N VAL A 52 16.74 0.40 -4.41
CA VAL A 52 15.64 0.34 -5.39
C VAL A 52 14.40 1.01 -4.81
N LYS A 53 13.67 1.75 -5.65
CA LYS A 53 12.40 2.36 -5.28
C LYS A 53 11.28 1.32 -5.27
N LEU A 54 10.47 1.33 -4.21
CA LEU A 54 9.27 0.51 -4.06
C LEU A 54 8.06 1.44 -4.00
N GLY A 55 7.39 1.63 -5.15
CA GLY A 55 6.19 2.46 -5.26
C GLY A 55 4.94 1.74 -4.74
N LEU A 56 4.20 2.39 -3.84
CA LEU A 56 2.95 1.88 -3.27
C LEU A 56 1.83 2.88 -3.49
N ASN A 57 0.77 2.46 -4.16
CA ASN A 57 -0.43 3.28 -4.30
C ASN A 57 -1.24 3.23 -3.00
N ILE A 58 -1.55 4.40 -2.46
CA ILE A 58 -2.31 4.55 -1.22
C ILE A 58 -3.64 5.23 -1.54
N SER A 59 -4.74 4.59 -1.13
CA SER A 59 -6.07 5.16 -1.30
C SER A 59 -6.29 6.35 -0.36
N PRO A 60 -7.13 7.33 -0.74
CA PRO A 60 -7.55 8.42 0.16
C PRO A 60 -8.06 7.90 1.50
N ALA A 61 -8.88 6.83 1.49
CA ALA A 61 -9.47 6.27 2.70
C ALA A 61 -8.41 5.70 3.66
N HIS A 62 -7.36 5.06 3.16
CA HIS A 62 -6.29 4.56 4.03
C HIS A 62 -5.40 5.70 4.53
N LEU A 63 -5.07 6.68 3.68
CA LEU A 63 -4.31 7.87 4.11
C LEU A 63 -5.03 8.61 5.25
N GLN A 64 -6.35 8.65 5.22
CA GLN A 64 -7.17 9.34 6.23
C GLN A 64 -7.49 8.48 7.47
N ALA A 65 -7.09 7.21 7.49
CA ALA A 65 -7.31 6.33 8.62
C ALA A 65 -6.34 6.66 9.76
N ASP A 66 -6.85 6.68 11.00
CA ASP A 66 -6.02 6.98 12.17
C ASP A 66 -4.88 5.96 12.36
N SER A 67 -5.02 4.75 11.81
CA SER A 67 -3.99 3.70 11.85
C SER A 67 -2.85 3.90 10.85
N PHE A 68 -2.99 4.81 9.88
CA PHE A 68 -2.13 4.86 8.70
C PHE A 68 -0.64 4.97 9.06
N ARG A 69 -0.30 5.89 9.97
CA ARG A 69 1.09 6.11 10.40
C ARG A 69 1.69 4.83 10.98
N ASP A 70 0.97 4.18 11.87
CA ASP A 70 1.41 2.95 12.52
C ASP A 70 1.51 1.79 11.53
N ASP A 71 0.61 1.72 10.55
CA ASP A 71 0.66 0.73 9.48
C ASP A 71 1.94 0.87 8.65
N MET A 72 2.29 2.10 8.27
CA MET A 72 3.50 2.39 7.48
C MET A 72 4.78 2.14 8.29
N LEU A 73 4.80 2.49 9.58
CA LEU A 73 5.94 2.21 10.46
C LEU A 73 6.15 0.70 10.65
N ARG A 74 5.07 -0.06 10.89
CA ARG A 74 5.14 -1.53 10.97
C ARG A 74 5.63 -2.15 9.67
N PHE A 75 5.13 -1.66 8.53
CA PHE A 75 5.56 -2.13 7.23
C PHE A 75 7.05 -1.84 6.97
N ALA A 76 7.50 -0.61 7.23
CA ALA A 76 8.90 -0.24 7.07
C ALA A 76 9.83 -1.08 7.94
N ALA A 77 9.43 -1.36 9.19
CA ALA A 77 10.18 -2.22 10.10
C ALA A 77 10.25 -3.69 9.65
N ALA A 78 9.28 -4.16 8.87
CA ALA A 78 9.26 -5.51 8.31
C ALA A 78 10.13 -5.66 7.03
N LEU A 79 10.54 -4.54 6.41
CA LEU A 79 11.41 -4.56 5.24
C LEU A 79 12.90 -4.69 5.63
N PRO A 80 13.74 -5.26 4.78
CA PRO A 80 15.18 -5.25 4.98
C PRO A 80 15.73 -3.81 5.05
N ALA A 81 16.43 -3.51 6.15
CA ALA A 81 17.07 -2.22 6.36
C ALA A 81 17.99 -1.81 5.19
N ASP A 82 17.92 -0.54 4.81
CA ASP A 82 18.75 0.12 3.78
C ASP A 82 18.77 -0.61 2.43
N HIS A 83 17.64 -1.23 2.05
CA HIS A 83 17.53 -1.90 0.74
C HIS A 83 16.47 -1.28 -0.16
N PHE A 84 15.29 -0.98 0.37
CA PHE A 84 14.18 -0.43 -0.40
C PHE A 84 13.90 1.03 0.00
N HIS A 85 13.75 1.91 -0.98
CA HIS A 85 13.19 3.23 -0.77
C HIS A 85 11.69 3.18 -1.05
N VAL A 86 10.89 3.11 0.02
CA VAL A 86 9.43 3.13 -0.09
C VAL A 86 8.97 4.49 -0.58
N VAL A 87 8.19 4.51 -1.64
CA VAL A 87 7.57 5.71 -2.22
C VAL A 87 6.06 5.54 -2.14
N LEU A 88 5.40 6.41 -1.41
CA LEU A 88 3.94 6.41 -1.31
C LEU A 88 3.37 7.28 -2.43
N GLU A 89 2.59 6.66 -3.31
CA GLU A 89 1.90 7.29 -4.41
C GLU A 89 0.46 7.57 -3.97
N VAL A 90 0.15 8.85 -3.80
CA VAL A 90 -1.20 9.32 -3.45
C VAL A 90 -1.77 10.11 -4.62
N THR A 91 -3.08 9.99 -4.83
CA THR A 91 -3.76 10.84 -5.80
C THR A 91 -3.98 12.23 -5.23
N GLU A 92 -4.11 13.24 -6.09
CA GLU A 92 -4.41 14.61 -5.65
C GLU A 92 -5.69 14.70 -4.81
N ARG A 93 -6.69 13.86 -5.09
CA ARG A 93 -7.93 13.77 -4.32
C ARG A 93 -7.71 13.29 -2.88
N ALA A 94 -6.66 12.52 -2.61
CA ALA A 94 -6.34 12.08 -1.26
C ALA A 94 -5.95 13.24 -0.34
N MET A 95 -5.45 14.35 -0.94
CA MET A 95 -4.95 15.52 -0.23
C MET A 95 -6.02 16.59 0.02
N ILE A 96 -7.31 16.30 -0.23
CA ILE A 96 -8.41 17.27 -0.06
C ILE A 96 -8.52 17.73 1.40
N ASP A 97 -8.30 16.85 2.38
CA ASP A 97 -8.02 17.24 3.77
C ASP A 97 -6.51 17.24 3.99
N LYS A 98 -5.89 18.35 3.57
CA LYS A 98 -4.44 18.52 3.56
C LYS A 98 -3.87 18.52 4.98
N GLU A 99 -4.53 19.14 5.94
CA GLU A 99 -4.03 19.21 7.33
C GLU A 99 -3.98 17.82 7.96
N LYS A 100 -5.08 17.06 7.87
CA LYS A 100 -5.12 15.69 8.38
C LYS A 100 -4.13 14.77 7.65
N SER A 101 -4.02 14.89 6.33
CA SER A 101 -3.07 14.08 5.54
C SER A 101 -1.62 14.37 5.92
N MET A 102 -1.27 15.64 6.13
CA MET A 102 0.09 16.05 6.46
C MET A 102 0.49 15.66 7.89
N ALA A 103 -0.47 15.56 8.82
CA ALA A 103 -0.22 15.09 10.18
C ALA A 103 0.36 13.67 10.24
N ASN A 104 0.07 12.84 9.23
CA ASN A 104 0.66 11.49 9.13
C ASN A 104 2.17 11.50 8.86
N PHE A 105 2.71 12.60 8.33
CA PHE A 105 4.10 12.73 7.89
C PHE A 105 4.94 13.68 8.75
N ALA A 106 4.32 14.34 9.74
CA ALA A 106 5.02 15.08 10.79
C ALA A 106 5.61 14.11 11.83
#